data_AF-A0A495L1G4-F1
#
_entry.id   AF-A0A495L1G4-F1
#
_cell.length_a   1.000
_cell.length_b   1.000
_cell.length_c   1.000
_cell.angle_alpha   90.00
_cell.angle_beta   90.00
_cell.angle_gamma   90.00
#
_symmetry.space_group_name_H-M   'P 1'
#
loop_
_entity.id
_entity.type
_entity.pdbx_description
1 polymer ?
#
loop_
_entity_poly.entity_id
_entity_poly.type
_entity_poly.pdbx_seq_one_letter_code
_entity_poly.pdbx_strand_id
1 'polypeptide(L)'
;MDVNDLSAEVERVSRGYATRFGIERDADWFVLKLHEEMGELTQAYLALDGRGRAKGLDDRERSARFGAEPADVFCHVLLLADHHGVDLTAEVRAKWLDRWGAGPGGRGPV
;
A
#
# COMPACT_ATOMS: atom_id res chain seq x y z
N MET A 1 -9.76 -1.82 -15.15
CA MET A 1 -9.13 -2.59 -14.08
C MET A 1 -9.75 -2.11 -12.79
N ASP A 2 -10.45 -2.98 -12.09
CA ASP A 2 -10.92 -2.70 -10.74
C ASP A 2 -9.88 -3.14 -9.69
N VAL A 3 -10.20 -2.99 -8.41
CA VAL A 3 -9.30 -3.34 -7.31
C VAL A 3 -9.02 -4.85 -7.26
N ASN A 4 -9.97 -5.68 -7.66
CA ASN A 4 -9.82 -7.13 -7.62
C ASN A 4 -8.91 -7.61 -8.76
N ASP A 5 -9.10 -7.06 -9.96
CA ASP A 5 -8.18 -7.27 -11.09
C ASP A 5 -6.75 -6.88 -10.70
N LEU A 6 -6.60 -5.69 -10.10
CA LEU A 6 -5.30 -5.17 -9.70
C LEU A 6 -4.66 -6.05 -8.61
N SER A 7 -5.43 -6.48 -7.62
CA SER A 7 -4.96 -7.41 -6.57
C SER A 7 -4.38 -8.68 -7.17
N ALA A 8 -5.09 -9.29 -8.15
CA ALA A 8 -4.63 -10.50 -8.81
C ALA A 8 -3.33 -10.28 -9.62
N GLU A 9 -3.20 -9.13 -10.29
CA GLU A 9 -1.98 -8.80 -11.03
C GLU A 9 -0.78 -8.59 -10.09
N VAL A 10 -0.98 -7.87 -8.99
CA VAL A 10 0.05 -7.60 -7.97
C VAL A 10 0.47 -8.91 -7.29
N GLU A 11 -0.46 -9.79 -6.96
CA GLU A 11 -0.16 -11.11 -6.38
C GLU A 11 0.72 -11.94 -7.31
N ARG A 12 0.42 -11.97 -8.61
CA ARG A 12 1.24 -12.67 -9.61
C ARG A 12 2.67 -12.14 -9.65
N VAL A 13 2.85 -10.81 -9.59
CA VAL A 13 4.18 -10.18 -9.58
C VAL A 13 4.92 -10.51 -8.27
N SER A 14 4.26 -10.35 -7.12
CA SER A 14 4.84 -10.60 -5.80
C SER A 14 5.26 -12.05 -5.62
N ARG A 15 4.46 -13.01 -6.12
CA ARG A 15 4.80 -14.44 -6.12
C ARG A 15 6.02 -14.74 -6.99
N GLY A 16 6.13 -14.08 -8.14
CA GLY A 16 7.30 -14.18 -9.00
C GLY A 16 8.57 -13.69 -8.30
N TYR A 17 8.48 -12.57 -7.59
CA TYR A 17 9.57 -12.05 -6.77
C TYR A 17 9.96 -13.03 -5.66
N ALA A 18 9.01 -13.52 -4.88
CA ALA A 18 9.33 -14.45 -3.78
C ALA A 18 9.91 -15.77 -4.26
N THR A 19 9.40 -16.31 -5.37
CA THR A 19 9.97 -17.51 -6.00
C THR A 19 11.42 -17.28 -6.42
N ARG A 20 11.71 -16.11 -7.01
CA ARG A 20 13.05 -15.75 -7.47
C ARG A 20 14.05 -15.63 -6.32
N PHE A 21 13.61 -15.15 -5.16
CA PHE A 21 14.48 -14.87 -4.02
C PHE A 21 14.37 -15.87 -2.86
N GLY A 22 13.57 -16.93 -3.00
CA GLY A 22 13.41 -17.95 -1.97
C GLY A 22 12.73 -17.42 -0.70
N ILE A 23 11.78 -16.50 -0.86
CA ILE A 23 11.09 -15.85 0.25
C ILE A 23 9.82 -16.63 0.59
N GLU A 24 9.66 -16.99 1.86
CA GLU A 24 8.40 -17.47 2.40
C GLU A 24 7.49 -16.28 2.70
N ARG A 25 6.27 -16.31 2.15
CA ARG A 25 5.27 -15.23 2.28
C ARG A 25 4.16 -15.67 3.23
N ASP A 26 4.51 -15.88 4.49
CA ASP A 26 3.53 -16.12 5.54
C ASP A 26 2.84 -14.83 5.98
N ALA A 27 1.89 -14.93 6.93
CA ALA A 27 1.12 -13.78 7.40
C ALA A 27 2.03 -12.68 8.01
N ASP A 28 3.08 -13.09 8.74
CA ASP A 28 4.03 -12.17 9.35
C ASP A 28 4.81 -11.42 8.27
N TRP A 29 5.21 -12.10 7.19
CA TRP A 29 5.91 -11.48 6.07
C TRP A 29 5.11 -10.33 5.45
N PHE A 30 3.82 -10.51 5.18
CA PHE A 30 3.00 -9.45 4.58
C PHE A 30 2.88 -8.21 5.48
N VAL A 31 2.70 -8.42 6.79
CA VAL A 31 2.60 -7.31 7.75
C VAL A 31 3.94 -6.58 7.91
N LEU A 32 5.05 -7.33 8.01
CA LEU A 32 6.39 -6.76 8.15
C LEU A 32 6.82 -6.01 6.88
N LYS A 33 6.54 -6.57 5.70
CA LYS A 33 6.79 -5.88 4.43
C LYS A 33 5.93 -4.63 4.28
N LEU A 34 4.64 -4.66 4.63
CA LEU A 34 3.81 -3.45 4.64
C LEU A 34 4.41 -2.37 5.57
N HIS A 35 4.95 -2.76 6.73
CA HIS A 35 5.62 -1.83 7.63
C HIS A 35 6.90 -1.24 7.01
N GLU A 36 7.68 -2.05 6.29
CA GLU A 36 8.84 -1.59 5.53
C GLU A 36 8.46 -0.55 4.48
N GLU A 37 7.47 -0.82 3.63
CA GLU A 37 6.98 0.11 2.60
C GLU A 37 6.46 1.42 3.22
N MET A 38 5.78 1.35 4.37
CA MET A 38 5.35 2.53 5.11
C MET A 38 6.55 3.36 5.63
N GLY A 39 7.63 2.70 6.01
CA GLY A 39 8.89 3.33 6.37
C GLY A 39 9.53 4.06 5.18
N GLU A 40 9.55 3.44 4.00
CA GLU A 40 10.08 4.04 2.77
C GLU A 40 9.24 5.24 2.32
N LEU A 41 7.92 5.13 2.35
CA LEU A 41 6.99 6.24 2.11
C LEU A 41 7.25 7.41 3.06
N THR A 42 7.42 7.13 4.35
CA THR A 42 7.71 8.16 5.36
C THR A 42 9.03 8.87 5.05
N GLN A 43 10.07 8.12 4.65
CA GLN A 43 11.35 8.70 4.26
C GLN A 43 11.22 9.59 3.01
N ALA A 44 10.50 9.13 1.99
CA ALA A 44 10.27 9.90 0.77
C ALA A 44 9.47 11.18 1.04
N TYR A 45 8.43 11.10 1.86
CA TYR A 45 7.65 12.26 2.30
C TYR A 45 8.51 13.30 3.02
N LEU A 46 9.35 12.87 3.97
CA LEU A 46 10.26 13.79 4.68
C LEU A 46 11.30 14.40 3.74
N ALA A 47 11.76 13.66 2.73
CA ALA A 47 12.70 14.17 1.74
C ALA A 47 12.07 15.25 0.83
N LEU A 48 10.77 15.15 0.51
CA LEU A 48 10.04 16.19 -0.21
C LEU A 48 9.96 17.50 0.57
N ASP A 49 9.69 17.42 1.89
CA ASP A 49 9.56 18.59 2.77
C ASP A 49 10.93 19.16 3.22
N GLY A 50 12.04 18.72 2.60
CA GLY A 50 13.40 19.17 2.93
C GLY A 50 13.90 18.75 4.33
N ARG A 51 13.15 17.90 5.04
CA ARG A 51 13.43 17.44 6.41
C ARG A 51 14.17 16.09 6.46
N GLY A 52 14.25 15.40 5.34
CA GLY A 52 15.01 14.16 5.18
C GLY A 52 16.43 14.41 4.67
N ARG A 53 17.35 13.46 4.90
CA ARG A 53 18.62 13.46 4.17
C ARG A 53 18.31 13.35 2.68
N ALA A 54 18.74 14.35 1.90
CA ALA A 54 18.59 14.37 0.45
C ALA A 54 19.18 13.13 -0.25
N LYS A 55 20.05 12.34 0.41
CA LYS A 55 20.80 11.21 -0.18
C LYS A 55 21.45 11.54 -1.54
N GLY A 56 21.68 12.82 -1.83
CA GLY A 56 22.19 13.29 -3.13
C GLY A 56 21.15 13.42 -4.25
N LEU A 57 19.86 13.16 -3.97
CA LEU A 57 18.77 13.26 -4.93
C LEU A 57 18.36 14.71 -5.20
N ASP A 58 18.13 15.03 -6.47
CA ASP A 58 17.52 16.29 -6.90
C ASP A 58 16.00 16.30 -6.67
N ASP A 59 15.36 17.45 -6.88
CA ASP A 59 13.93 17.63 -6.60
C ASP A 59 13.03 16.76 -7.49
N ARG A 60 13.45 16.47 -8.72
CA ARG A 60 12.70 15.58 -9.64
C ARG A 60 12.79 14.15 -9.17
N GLU A 61 13.98 13.69 -8.78
CA GLU A 61 14.20 12.36 -8.26
C GLU A 61 13.44 12.12 -6.96
N ARG A 62 13.37 13.12 -6.07
CA ARG A 62 12.56 13.04 -4.84
C ARG A 62 11.07 12.93 -5.13
N SER A 63 10.57 13.71 -6.10
CA SER A 63 9.16 13.64 -6.52
C SER A 63 8.81 12.29 -7.15
N ALA A 64 9.67 11.79 -8.04
CA ALA A 64 9.48 10.48 -8.67
C ALA A 64 9.51 9.35 -7.62
N ARG A 65 10.46 9.41 -6.68
CA ARG A 65 10.54 8.45 -5.57
C ARG A 65 9.27 8.49 -4.73
N PHE A 66 8.80 9.66 -4.31
CA PHE A 66 7.55 9.78 -3.56
C PHE A 66 6.34 9.28 -4.35
N GLY A 67 6.33 9.32 -5.69
CA GLY A 67 5.26 8.71 -6.47
C GLY A 67 5.24 7.18 -6.39
N ALA A 68 6.40 6.54 -6.23
CA ALA A 68 6.54 5.09 -6.17
C ALA A 68 6.12 4.52 -4.81
N GLU A 69 6.55 5.12 -3.70
CA GLU A 69 6.32 4.53 -2.37
C GLU A 69 4.82 4.35 -1.99
N PRO A 70 3.88 5.27 -2.31
CA PRO A 70 2.45 5.05 -2.10
C PRO A 70 1.90 3.88 -2.92
N ALA A 71 2.46 3.64 -4.11
CA ALA A 71 2.08 2.50 -4.93
C ALA A 71 2.54 1.19 -4.27
N ASP A 72 3.74 1.16 -3.69
CA ASP A 72 4.25 -0.02 -2.97
C ASP A 72 3.42 -0.31 -1.71
N VAL A 73 3.12 0.72 -0.91
CA VAL A 73 2.20 0.60 0.24
C VAL A 73 0.83 0.09 -0.21
N PHE A 74 0.25 0.66 -1.26
CA PHE A 74 -1.05 0.24 -1.76
C PHE A 74 -1.04 -1.21 -2.24
N CYS A 75 -0.03 -1.60 -3.03
CA CYS A 75 0.16 -2.98 -3.47
C CYS A 75 0.26 -3.93 -2.27
N HIS A 76 1.00 -3.58 -1.22
CA HIS A 76 1.14 -4.43 -0.04
C HIS A 76 -0.15 -4.55 0.78
N VAL A 77 -1.00 -3.51 0.78
CA VAL A 77 -2.36 -3.61 1.36
C VAL A 77 -3.23 -4.59 0.56
N LEU A 78 -3.17 -4.55 -0.77
CA LEU A 78 -3.90 -5.51 -1.63
C LEU A 78 -3.43 -6.95 -1.36
N LEU A 79 -2.12 -7.16 -1.30
CA LEU A 79 -1.50 -8.45 -1.01
C LEU A 79 -1.91 -9.00 0.35
N LEU A 80 -1.89 -8.16 1.39
CA LEU A 80 -2.32 -8.55 2.74
C LEU A 80 -3.81 -8.90 2.77
N ALA A 81 -4.65 -8.13 2.10
CA ALA A 81 -6.09 -8.41 1.99
C ALA A 81 -6.35 -9.75 1.28
N ASP A 82 -5.68 -9.98 0.14
CA ASP A 82 -5.78 -11.23 -0.62
C ASP A 82 -5.33 -12.44 0.22
N HIS A 83 -4.19 -12.33 0.92
CA HIS A 83 -3.67 -13.38 1.78
C HIS A 83 -4.67 -13.82 2.86
N HIS A 84 -5.43 -12.88 3.42
CA HIS A 84 -6.45 -13.14 4.43
C HIS A 84 -7.86 -13.37 3.86
N GLY A 85 -8.03 -13.37 2.54
CA GLY A 85 -9.33 -13.56 1.90
C GLY A 85 -10.32 -12.41 2.15
N VAL A 86 -9.82 -11.18 2.33
CA VAL A 86 -10.62 -9.98 2.56
C VAL A 86 -11.02 -9.36 1.22
N ASP A 87 -12.31 -9.24 0.97
CA ASP A 87 -12.83 -8.43 -0.15
C ASP A 87 -12.73 -6.95 0.21
N LEU A 88 -11.59 -6.34 -0.12
CA LEU A 88 -11.30 -4.95 0.18
C LEU A 88 -12.30 -3.99 -0.48
N THR A 89 -12.84 -4.34 -1.66
CA THR A 89 -13.86 -3.52 -2.34
C THR A 89 -15.16 -3.51 -1.54
N ALA A 90 -15.60 -4.68 -1.08
CA ALA A 90 -16.78 -4.79 -0.23
C ALA A 90 -16.59 -4.09 1.12
N GLU A 91 -15.43 -4.25 1.77
CA GLU A 91 -15.11 -3.59 3.04
C GLU A 91 -15.06 -2.07 2.91
N VAL A 92 -14.45 -1.53 1.85
CA VAL A 92 -14.46 -0.09 1.59
C VAL A 92 -15.88 0.41 1.34
N ARG A 93 -16.68 -0.32 0.55
CA ARG A 93 -18.07 0.04 0.32
C ARG A 93 -18.86 0.07 1.63
N ALA A 94 -18.84 -1.00 2.40
CA ALA A 94 -19.59 -1.12 3.64
C ALA A 94 -19.13 -0.09 4.70
N LYS A 95 -17.81 0.07 4.87
CA LYS A 95 -17.23 0.93 5.91
C LYS A 95 -17.23 2.40 5.54
N TRP A 96 -16.92 2.77 4.29
CA TRP A 96 -16.64 4.15 3.88
C TRP A 96 -17.66 4.74 2.91
N LEU A 97 -18.32 3.96 2.05
CA LEU A 97 -19.21 4.52 1.03
C LEU A 97 -20.67 4.45 1.45
N ASP A 98 -21.15 3.31 1.94
CA ASP A 98 -22.56 3.10 2.27
C ASP A 98 -22.89 3.67 3.65
N ARG A 99 -21.97 3.55 4.61
CA ARG A 99 -22.12 4.09 5.97
C ARG A 99 -22.01 5.62 6.04
N TRP A 100 -21.43 6.26 5.02
CA TRP A 100 -21.15 7.71 5.00
C TRP A 100 -21.82 8.46 3.85
N GLY A 101 -22.15 7.79 2.74
CA GLY A 101 -22.85 8.37 1.60
C GLY A 101 -24.31 8.73 1.90
N ALA A 102 -24.83 8.29 3.05
CA ALA A 102 -26.19 8.54 3.53
C ALA A 102 -26.24 9.57 4.68
N GLY A 103 -25.84 10.83 4.41
CA GLY A 103 -26.23 11.99 5.22
C GLY A 103 -25.44 12.31 6.51
N PRO A 104 -25.68 13.51 7.10
CA PRO A 104 -24.84 14.07 8.16
C PRO A 104 -25.21 13.47 9.51
N GLY A 105 -24.47 12.44 9.93
CA GLY A 105 -24.67 11.82 11.25
C GLY A 105 -23.72 10.65 11.59
N GLY A 106 -22.92 10.17 10.64
CA GLY A 106 -21.94 9.14 10.94
C GLY A 106 -20.83 9.68 11.86
N ARG A 107 -20.40 8.89 12.85
CA ARG A 107 -19.10 9.06 13.54
C ARG A 107 -17.97 8.39 12.75
N GLY A 108 -17.10 9.19 12.14
CA GLY A 108 -16.04 8.78 11.22
C GLY A 108 -15.24 7.55 11.67
N PRO A 109 -14.54 6.88 10.75
CA PRO A 109 -13.62 5.82 11.14
C PRO A 109 -12.62 6.37 12.15
N VAL A 110 -12.51 5.66 13.28
CA VAL A 110 -11.48 5.89 14.30
C VAL A 110 -10.10 5.59 13.75
#